data_AF-A0A943DSF6-F1
#
_entry.id   AF-A0A943DSF6-F1
#
_cell.length_a   1.000
_cell.length_b   1.000
_cell.length_c   1.000
_cell.angle_alpha   90.00
_cell.angle_beta   90.00
_cell.angle_gamma   90.00
#
_symmetry.space_group_name_H-M   'P 1'
#
loop_
_entity.id
_entity.type
_entity.pdbx_description
1 polymer ?
#
loop_
_entity_poly.entity_id
_entity_poly.type
_entity_poly.pdbx_seq_one_letter_code
_entity_poly.pdbx_strand_id
1 'polypeptide(L)'
;MKQNFKLTKDQQTLVEKNLSIVHWVIVNNIHVNPGICGLEYGDLFQEGCLWLCKAAFTYHAGQAQFSTYAKKVVKNGLLSYCRKICSQGRHISRLSIGDQGELAADGEQLEQPDDHFDSHLSRLETLDLLEASKQNYQGVARLGIEALALKVQGMRITDIAALYQVPPSHVGAWISRSLEKLRNDPDFLTCLL
;
A
#
# COMPACT_ATOMS: atom_id res chain seq x y z
N MET A 1 -1.26 1.25 -23.14
CA MET A 1 -1.81 2.19 -24.16
C MET A 1 -2.42 3.39 -23.45
N LYS A 2 -1.96 4.62 -23.73
CA LYS A 2 -2.69 5.84 -23.33
C LYS A 2 -3.90 5.96 -24.26
N GLN A 3 -5.08 5.60 -23.77
CA GLN A 3 -6.34 5.84 -24.47
C GLN A 3 -6.54 7.37 -24.53
N ASN A 4 -6.53 7.95 -25.72
CA ASN A 4 -6.91 9.35 -25.91
C ASN A 4 -8.43 9.44 -25.85
N PHE A 5 -8.97 9.72 -24.66
CA PHE A 5 -10.40 9.98 -24.50
C PHE A 5 -10.64 11.48 -24.39
N LYS A 6 -11.64 11.99 -25.12
CA LYS A 6 -12.04 13.40 -25.11
C LYS A 6 -13.39 13.52 -24.41
N LEU A 7 -13.45 14.33 -23.36
CA LEU A 7 -14.68 14.57 -22.60
C LEU A 7 -15.63 15.48 -23.39
N THR A 8 -16.93 15.19 -23.31
CA THR A 8 -17.99 16.12 -23.76
C THR A 8 -18.05 17.35 -22.84
N LYS A 9 -18.74 18.43 -23.26
CA LYS A 9 -18.93 19.63 -22.42
C LYS A 9 -19.64 19.31 -21.10
N ASP A 10 -20.62 18.42 -21.13
CA ASP A 10 -21.35 18.01 -19.93
C ASP A 10 -20.45 17.23 -18.97
N GLN A 11 -19.60 16.35 -19.50
CA GLN A 11 -18.62 15.61 -18.70
C GLN A 11 -17.55 16.53 -18.10
N GLN A 12 -17.10 17.55 -18.84
CA GLN A 12 -16.17 18.57 -18.32
C GLN A 12 -16.79 19.34 -17.16
N THR A 13 -18.02 19.83 -17.34
CA THR A 13 -18.78 20.52 -16.30
C THR A 13 -19.00 19.62 -15.08
N LEU A 14 -19.26 18.33 -15.29
CA LEU A 14 -19.42 17.35 -14.23
C LEU A 14 -18.12 17.15 -13.44
N VAL A 15 -16.96 17.10 -14.10
CA VAL A 15 -15.65 17.01 -13.46
C VAL A 15 -15.37 18.28 -12.63
N GLU A 16 -15.56 19.46 -13.21
CA GLU A 16 -15.30 20.75 -12.55
C GLU A 16 -16.09 20.88 -11.25
N LYS A 17 -17.37 20.51 -11.26
CA LYS A 17 -18.24 20.52 -10.06
C LYS A 17 -17.81 19.54 -8.96
N ASN A 18 -16.98 18.54 -9.28
CA ASN A 18 -16.58 17.46 -8.38
C ASN A 18 -15.08 17.41 -8.10
N LEU A 19 -14.32 18.47 -8.42
CA LEU A 19 -12.87 18.53 -8.18
C LEU A 19 -12.48 18.31 -6.71
N SER A 20 -13.34 18.74 -5.77
CA SER A 20 -13.12 18.55 -4.33
C SER A 20 -13.01 17.06 -3.94
N ILE A 21 -13.58 16.14 -4.72
CA ILE A 21 -13.44 14.70 -4.49
C ILE A 21 -11.97 14.29 -4.51
N VAL A 22 -11.15 14.86 -5.41
CA VAL A 22 -9.74 14.52 -5.53
C VAL A 22 -8.99 14.91 -4.25
N HIS A 23 -9.19 16.13 -3.77
CA HIS A 23 -8.61 16.62 -2.52
C HIS A 23 -8.96 15.70 -1.35
N TRP A 24 -10.25 15.44 -1.13
CA TRP A 24 -10.70 14.60 -0.02
C TRP A 24 -10.28 13.14 -0.14
N VAL A 25 -10.13 12.61 -1.36
CA VAL A 25 -9.59 11.26 -1.54
C VAL A 25 -8.12 11.21 -1.12
N ILE A 26 -7.31 12.20 -1.52
CA ILE A 26 -5.90 12.29 -1.14
C ILE A 26 -5.78 12.36 0.38
N VAL A 27 -6.39 13.38 1.00
CA VAL A 27 -6.30 13.62 2.45
C VAL A 27 -6.72 12.40 3.28
N ASN A 28 -7.78 11.70 2.89
CA ASN A 28 -8.35 10.61 3.69
C ASN A 28 -7.78 9.22 3.37
N ASN A 29 -7.05 9.03 2.28
CA ASN A 29 -6.71 7.67 1.80
C ASN A 29 -5.27 7.51 1.31
N ILE A 30 -4.53 8.61 1.12
CA ILE A 30 -3.19 8.59 0.52
C ILE A 30 -2.24 9.31 1.46
N HIS A 31 -1.12 8.67 1.77
CA HIS A 31 -0.02 9.33 2.45
C HIS A 31 0.82 10.10 1.43
N VAL A 32 0.82 11.43 1.54
CA VAL A 32 1.59 12.33 0.66
C VAL A 32 3.04 12.32 1.12
N ASN A 33 3.99 12.07 0.21
CA ASN A 33 5.42 12.06 0.54
C ASN A 33 6.19 12.96 -0.43
N PRO A 34 6.51 14.20 -0.02
CA PRO A 34 7.27 15.13 -0.85
C PRO A 34 8.71 14.68 -1.15
N GLY A 35 9.28 13.78 -0.35
CA GLY A 35 10.61 13.22 -0.59
C GLY A 35 10.67 12.27 -1.79
N ILE A 36 9.51 11.82 -2.30
CA ILE A 36 9.42 10.94 -3.46
C ILE A 36 8.78 11.72 -4.60
N CYS A 37 9.58 12.03 -5.63
CA CYS A 37 9.08 12.65 -6.86
C CYS A 37 7.91 11.85 -7.45
N GLY A 38 6.81 12.53 -7.74
CA GLY A 38 5.54 11.93 -8.14
C GLY A 38 4.57 11.68 -6.99
N LEU A 39 4.98 11.79 -5.72
CA LEU A 39 4.09 11.65 -4.55
C LEU A 39 3.87 12.96 -3.80
N GLU A 40 4.27 14.09 -4.38
CA GLU A 40 3.88 15.41 -3.90
C GLU A 40 2.37 15.60 -4.05
N TYR A 41 1.80 16.48 -3.23
CA TYR A 41 0.37 16.76 -3.27
C TYR A 41 -0.08 17.23 -4.67
N GLY A 42 0.73 18.07 -5.33
CA GLY A 42 0.45 18.56 -6.69
C GLY A 42 0.42 17.45 -7.74
N ASP A 43 1.33 16.48 -7.65
CA ASP A 43 1.38 15.33 -8.57
C ASP A 43 0.17 14.42 -8.36
N LEU A 44 -0.13 14.09 -7.10
CA LEU A 44 -1.29 13.28 -6.72
C LEU A 44 -2.59 13.96 -7.12
N PHE A 45 -2.68 15.29 -6.98
CA PHE A 45 -3.85 16.03 -7.40
C PHE A 45 -4.04 15.99 -8.93
N GLN A 46 -2.96 16.17 -9.70
CA GLN A 46 -3.02 16.06 -11.16
C GLN A 46 -3.41 14.66 -11.63
N GLU A 47 -2.78 13.61 -11.08
CA GLU A 47 -3.13 12.23 -11.40
C GLU A 47 -4.57 11.91 -10.96
N GLY A 48 -5.00 12.40 -9.80
CA GLY A 48 -6.36 12.24 -9.30
C GLY A 48 -7.40 12.89 -10.22
N CYS A 49 -7.11 14.09 -10.75
CA CYS A 49 -7.93 14.74 -11.76
C CYS A 49 -8.04 13.93 -13.05
N LEU A 50 -6.95 13.28 -13.50
CA LEU A 50 -6.99 12.37 -14.64
C LEU A 50 -7.95 11.19 -14.40
N TRP A 51 -7.95 10.62 -13.19
CA TRP A 51 -8.89 9.56 -12.81
C TRP A 51 -10.32 10.06 -12.66
N LEU A 52 -10.53 11.29 -12.21
CA LEU A 52 -11.85 11.91 -12.17
C LEU A 52 -12.41 12.12 -13.58
N CYS A 53 -11.58 12.54 -14.53
CA CYS A 53 -11.93 12.60 -15.95
C CYS A 53 -12.31 11.21 -16.51
N LYS A 54 -11.55 10.16 -16.19
CA LYS A 54 -11.91 8.78 -16.59
C LYS A 54 -13.22 8.32 -15.95
N ALA A 55 -13.49 8.72 -14.71
CA ALA A 55 -14.76 8.44 -14.05
C ALA A 55 -15.91 9.10 -14.81
N ALA A 56 -15.79 10.38 -15.17
CA ALA A 56 -16.82 11.08 -15.95
C ALA A 56 -17.04 10.48 -17.34
N PHE A 57 -15.97 10.02 -17.99
CA PHE A 57 -16.05 9.36 -19.30
C PHE A 57 -16.80 8.01 -19.26
N THR A 58 -16.62 7.24 -18.19
CA THR A 58 -17.19 5.89 -18.03
C THR A 58 -18.49 5.86 -17.22
N TYR A 59 -18.99 7.03 -16.80
CA TYR A 59 -20.15 7.12 -15.93
C TYR A 59 -21.45 6.86 -16.70
N HIS A 60 -22.29 5.99 -16.14
CA HIS A 60 -23.64 5.71 -16.63
C HIS A 60 -24.68 6.18 -15.60
N ALA A 61 -25.56 7.09 -16.01
CA ALA A 61 -26.65 7.56 -15.16
C ALA A 61 -27.64 6.41 -14.87
N GLY A 62 -27.94 6.17 -13.60
CA GLY A 62 -28.96 5.20 -13.16
C GLY A 62 -28.47 4.13 -12.16
N GLN A 63 -27.16 3.89 -12.05
CA GLN A 63 -26.62 2.90 -11.10
C GLN A 63 -26.28 3.50 -9.72
N ALA A 64 -25.68 4.68 -9.70
CA ALA A 64 -25.28 5.38 -8.49
C ALA A 64 -25.09 6.87 -8.78
N GLN A 65 -25.03 7.70 -7.74
CA GLN A 65 -24.59 9.09 -7.90
C GLN A 65 -23.14 9.14 -8.38
N PHE A 66 -22.84 10.11 -9.26
CA PHE A 66 -21.50 10.29 -9.83
C PHE A 66 -20.42 10.42 -8.75
N SER A 67 -20.68 11.20 -7.69
CA SER A 67 -19.72 11.44 -6.60
C SER A 67 -19.29 10.13 -5.92
N THR A 68 -20.23 9.23 -5.63
CA THR A 68 -19.97 7.92 -5.04
C THR A 68 -19.12 7.05 -5.94
N TYR A 69 -19.47 6.98 -7.24
CA TYR A 69 -18.69 6.23 -8.23
C TYR A 69 -17.29 6.82 -8.40
N ALA A 70 -17.20 8.14 -8.61
CA ALA A 70 -15.96 8.88 -8.83
C ALA A 70 -14.99 8.73 -7.66
N LYS A 71 -15.46 8.82 -6.40
CA LYS A 71 -14.62 8.64 -5.21
C LYS A 71 -13.89 7.28 -5.24
N LYS A 72 -14.59 6.21 -5.64
CA LYS A 72 -14.01 4.87 -5.74
C LYS A 72 -13.00 4.75 -6.89
N VAL A 73 -13.32 5.32 -8.05
CA VAL A 73 -12.42 5.33 -9.22
C VAL A 73 -11.13 6.11 -8.92
N VAL A 74 -11.26 7.32 -8.38
CA VAL A 74 -10.10 8.18 -8.04
C VAL A 74 -9.22 7.52 -6.98
N LYS A 75 -9.81 6.96 -5.92
CA LYS A 75 -9.05 6.25 -4.87
C LYS A 75 -8.23 5.10 -5.45
N ASN A 76 -8.87 4.21 -6.22
CA ASN A 76 -8.18 3.05 -6.79
C ASN A 76 -7.13 3.45 -7.83
N GLY A 77 -7.40 4.51 -8.59
CA GLY A 77 -6.47 5.10 -9.53
C GLY A 77 -5.20 5.60 -8.85
N LEU A 78 -5.34 6.42 -7.82
CA LEU A 78 -4.24 6.95 -7.01
C LEU A 78 -3.44 5.83 -6.33
N LEU A 79 -4.09 4.85 -5.72
CA LEU A 79 -3.40 3.70 -5.11
C LEU A 79 -2.59 2.89 -6.14
N SER A 80 -3.07 2.79 -7.38
CA SER A 80 -2.36 2.12 -8.46
C SER A 80 -1.16 2.94 -8.94
N TYR A 81 -1.32 4.26 -8.99
CA TYR A 81 -0.25 5.20 -9.32
C TYR A 81 0.87 5.20 -8.25
N CYS A 82 0.53 5.29 -6.96
CA CYS A 82 1.52 5.23 -5.89
C CYS A 82 2.32 3.92 -5.94
N ARG A 83 1.64 2.77 -6.12
CA ARG A 83 2.30 1.47 -6.29
C ARG A 83 3.26 1.45 -7.48
N LYS A 84 2.89 2.10 -8.59
CA LYS A 84 3.75 2.22 -9.76
C LYS A 84 4.99 3.04 -9.45
N ILE A 85 4.86 4.22 -8.83
CA ILE A 85 6.00 5.06 -8.45
C ILE A 85 6.94 4.32 -7.49
N CYS A 86 6.41 3.67 -6.44
CA CYS A 86 7.19 2.86 -5.50
C CYS A 86 7.85 1.63 -6.16
N SER A 87 7.27 1.08 -7.22
CA SER A 87 7.90 -0.02 -7.98
C SER A 87 9.02 0.46 -8.89
N GLN A 88 8.90 1.67 -9.45
CA GLN A 88 9.89 2.27 -10.34
C GLN A 88 11.10 2.82 -9.56
N GLY A 89 10.87 3.38 -8.36
CA GLY A 89 11.93 3.81 -7.46
C GLY A 89 12.86 2.68 -7.00
N ARG A 90 12.37 1.42 -6.97
CA ARG A 90 13.21 0.24 -6.66
C ARG A 90 14.25 -0.11 -7.74
N HIS A 91 14.13 0.49 -8.93
CA HIS A 91 15.05 0.26 -10.06
C HIS A 91 15.87 1.50 -10.43
N ILE A 92 15.71 2.62 -9.72
CA ILE A 92 16.39 3.88 -10.01
C ILE A 92 17.03 4.36 -8.71
N SER A 93 18.36 4.22 -8.59
CA SER A 93 19.14 4.93 -7.58
C SER A 93 19.05 6.42 -7.90
N ARG A 94 18.35 7.22 -7.10
CA ARG A 94 18.46 8.69 -7.25
C ARG A 94 19.78 9.09 -6.60
N LEU A 95 20.33 10.20 -7.07
CA LEU A 95 21.47 10.84 -6.42
C LEU A 95 20.87 11.99 -5.60
N SER A 96 21.06 11.96 -4.29
CA SER A 96 20.75 13.10 -3.43
C SER A 96 22.03 13.90 -3.18
N ILE A 97 21.87 15.22 -3.05
CA ILE A 97 22.96 16.11 -2.63
C ILE A 97 22.95 16.09 -1.10
N GLY A 98 24.01 15.54 -0.50
CA GLY A 98 24.21 15.58 0.94
C GLY A 98 24.43 17.00 1.44
N ASP A 99 24.31 17.19 2.76
CA ASP A 99 24.40 18.50 3.44
C ASP A 99 25.76 19.21 3.23
N GLN A 100 26.77 18.49 2.71
CA GLN A 100 28.12 19.00 2.42
C GLN A 100 28.41 19.13 0.91
N GLY A 101 27.39 18.99 0.05
CA GLY A 101 27.53 19.15 -1.40
C GLY A 101 28.06 17.91 -2.14
N GLU A 102 28.10 16.76 -1.47
CA GLU A 102 28.52 15.48 -2.04
C GLU A 102 27.33 14.72 -2.66
N LEU A 103 27.58 14.05 -3.80
CA LEU A 103 26.58 13.26 -4.52
C LEU A 103 26.49 11.87 -3.90
N ALA A 104 25.49 11.63 -3.06
CA ALA A 104 25.22 10.32 -2.47
C ALA A 104 24.28 9.52 -3.40
N ALA A 105 24.66 8.30 -3.76
CA ALA A 105 23.74 7.35 -4.39
C ALA A 105 22.76 6.84 -3.33
N ASP A 106 21.46 6.91 -3.63
CA ASP A 106 20.40 6.34 -2.79
C ASP A 106 20.75 4.89 -2.44
N GLY A 107 21.16 4.73 -1.18
CA GLY A 107 21.87 3.58 -0.65
C GLY A 107 22.23 3.81 0.81
N GLU A 108 22.44 5.08 1.19
CA GLU A 108 22.20 5.52 2.56
C GLU A 108 20.74 5.94 2.66
N GLN A 109 19.98 5.03 3.24
CA GLN A 109 18.64 5.24 3.78
C GLN A 109 18.62 6.60 4.48
N LEU A 110 18.00 7.62 3.86
CA LEU A 110 17.56 8.80 4.58
C LEU A 110 16.47 8.31 5.54
N GLU A 111 16.94 7.93 6.72
CA GLU A 111 16.14 7.75 7.92
C GLU A 111 15.32 9.03 8.10
N GLN A 112 14.03 8.96 7.78
CA GLN A 112 13.09 9.93 8.32
C GLN A 112 13.10 9.73 9.84
N PRO A 113 13.49 10.73 10.65
CA PRO A 113 13.81 10.51 12.06
C PRO A 113 12.62 10.10 12.93
N ASP A 114 11.39 10.28 12.45
CA ASP A 114 10.19 10.13 13.29
C ASP A 114 9.39 8.85 13.00
N ASP A 115 9.55 8.20 11.82
CA ASP A 115 8.73 7.05 11.41
C ASP A 115 9.47 5.70 11.51
N HIS A 116 10.82 5.71 11.55
CA HIS A 116 11.60 4.48 11.68
C HIS A 116 11.45 3.87 13.07
N PHE A 117 11.46 4.69 14.14
CA PHE A 117 11.31 4.17 15.49
C PHE A 117 9.92 3.57 15.71
N ASP A 118 8.87 4.26 15.27
CA ASP A 118 7.48 3.80 15.43
C ASP A 118 7.17 2.59 14.54
N SER A 119 7.67 2.56 13.31
CA SER A 119 7.58 1.39 12.42
C SER A 119 8.41 0.20 12.95
N HIS A 120 9.59 0.46 13.51
CA HIS A 120 10.41 -0.57 14.12
C HIS A 120 9.76 -1.11 15.40
N LEU A 121 9.17 -0.24 16.22
CA LEU A 121 8.45 -0.58 17.43
C LEU A 121 7.18 -1.38 17.09
N SER A 122 6.35 -0.90 16.16
CA SER A 122 5.19 -1.63 15.63
C SER A 122 5.58 -3.00 15.07
N ARG A 123 6.73 -3.11 14.39
CA ARG A 123 7.25 -4.38 13.88
C ARG A 123 7.66 -5.32 15.02
N LEU A 124 8.33 -4.82 16.05
CA LEU A 124 8.72 -5.60 17.23
C LEU A 124 7.47 -6.08 17.99
N GLU A 125 6.52 -5.20 18.25
CA GLU A 125 5.24 -5.52 18.90
C GLU A 125 4.46 -6.59 18.12
N THR A 126 4.43 -6.47 16.78
CA THR A 126 3.82 -7.48 15.91
C THR A 126 4.52 -8.83 16.05
N LEU A 127 5.86 -8.85 16.11
CA LEU A 127 6.62 -10.09 16.25
C LEU A 127 6.43 -10.73 17.62
N ASP A 128 6.41 -9.95 18.69
CA ASP A 128 6.17 -10.43 20.06
C ASP A 128 4.75 -10.99 20.19
N LEU A 129 3.75 -10.33 19.61
CA LEU A 129 2.37 -10.82 19.58
C LEU A 129 2.25 -12.14 18.80
N LEU A 130 2.91 -12.25 17.66
CA LEU A 130 2.94 -13.50 16.87
C LEU A 130 3.65 -14.62 17.63
N GLU A 131 4.74 -14.33 18.33
CA GLU A 131 5.48 -15.31 19.13
C GLU A 131 4.67 -15.81 20.34
N ALA A 132 3.98 -14.91 21.03
CA ALA A 132 3.09 -15.24 22.13
C ALA A 132 1.90 -16.09 21.66
N SER A 133 1.21 -15.64 20.60
CA SER A 133 0.07 -16.37 20.03
C SER A 133 0.46 -17.74 19.48
N LYS A 134 1.66 -17.90 18.90
CA LYS A 134 2.18 -19.17 18.37
C LYS A 134 2.06 -20.34 19.36
N GLN A 135 2.17 -20.08 20.67
CA GLN A 135 2.08 -21.12 21.71
C GLN A 135 0.69 -21.78 21.78
N ASN A 136 -0.36 -21.06 21.36
CA ASN A 136 -1.74 -21.54 21.36
C ASN A 136 -2.10 -22.34 20.10
N TYR A 137 -1.20 -22.41 19.11
CA TYR A 137 -1.44 -23.08 17.84
C TYR A 137 -0.53 -24.29 17.64
N GLN A 138 -1.04 -25.30 16.93
CA GLN A 138 -0.31 -26.52 16.61
C GLN A 138 -0.34 -26.85 15.10
N GLY A 139 0.61 -27.68 14.68
CA GLY A 139 0.73 -28.17 13.31
C GLY A 139 0.86 -27.06 12.28
N VAL A 140 0.11 -27.17 11.19
CA VAL A 140 0.18 -26.26 10.04
C VAL A 140 -0.17 -24.81 10.39
N ALA A 141 -1.01 -24.60 11.42
CA ALA A 141 -1.35 -23.27 11.89
C ALA A 141 -0.16 -22.60 12.61
N ARG A 142 0.58 -23.36 13.42
CA ARG A 142 1.80 -22.87 14.07
C ARG A 142 2.87 -22.50 13.03
N LEU A 143 3.08 -23.39 12.05
CA LEU A 143 4.03 -23.15 10.96
C LEU A 143 3.67 -21.92 10.11
N GLY A 144 2.38 -21.65 9.92
CA GLY A 144 1.96 -20.46 9.19
C GLY A 144 2.10 -19.16 9.98
N ILE A 145 1.97 -19.18 11.32
CA ILE A 145 2.29 -18.04 12.19
C ILE A 145 3.80 -17.78 12.17
N GLU A 146 4.61 -18.82 12.23
CA GLU A 146 6.07 -18.72 12.16
C GLU A 146 6.52 -18.18 10.79
N ALA A 147 5.98 -18.70 9.70
CA ALA A 147 6.22 -18.18 8.36
C ALA A 147 5.73 -16.73 8.20
N LEU A 148 4.65 -16.34 8.88
CA LEU A 148 4.17 -14.95 8.90
C LEU A 148 5.16 -14.02 9.63
N ALA A 149 5.69 -14.43 10.79
CA ALA A 149 6.71 -13.68 11.53
C ALA A 149 7.99 -13.48 10.70
N LEU A 150 8.47 -14.55 10.05
CA LEU A 150 9.62 -14.51 9.15
C LEU A 150 9.39 -13.57 7.94
N LYS A 151 8.16 -13.52 7.44
CA LYS A 151 7.77 -12.60 6.37
C LYS A 151 7.71 -11.15 6.85
N VAL A 152 7.27 -10.89 8.08
CA VAL A 152 7.32 -9.56 8.74
C VAL A 152 8.75 -9.09 8.95
N GLN A 153 9.68 -10.02 9.22
CA GLN A 153 11.12 -9.74 9.27
C GLN A 153 11.76 -9.49 7.89
N GLY A 154 10.99 -9.60 6.79
CA GLY A 154 11.44 -9.27 5.44
C GLY A 154 11.90 -10.47 4.60
N MET A 155 11.81 -11.71 5.10
CA MET A 155 12.17 -12.87 4.28
C MET A 155 11.15 -13.14 3.17
N ARG A 156 11.67 -13.55 2.00
CA ARG A 156 10.83 -13.93 0.86
C ARG A 156 10.23 -15.30 1.10
N ILE A 157 9.03 -15.52 0.56
CA ILE A 157 8.34 -16.82 0.66
C ILE A 157 9.19 -17.97 0.10
N THR A 158 10.01 -17.71 -0.93
CA THR A 158 10.94 -18.69 -1.50
C THR A 158 12.04 -19.11 -0.53
N ASP A 159 12.55 -18.18 0.26
CA ASP A 159 13.63 -18.43 1.22
C ASP A 159 13.09 -19.16 2.45
N ILE A 160 11.89 -18.77 2.90
CA ILE A 160 11.14 -19.50 3.93
C ILE A 160 10.86 -20.93 3.47
N ALA A 161 10.39 -21.12 2.23
CA ALA A 161 10.12 -22.44 1.67
C ALA A 161 11.36 -23.33 1.63
N ALA A 162 12.52 -22.75 1.27
CA ALA A 162 13.80 -23.45 1.31
C ALA A 162 14.21 -23.84 2.74
N LEU A 163 14.01 -22.96 3.73
CA LEU A 163 14.28 -23.24 5.15
C LEU A 163 13.49 -24.47 5.65
N TYR A 164 12.21 -24.54 5.29
CA TYR A 164 11.31 -25.64 5.68
C TYR A 164 11.36 -26.84 4.73
N GLN A 165 12.18 -26.81 3.67
CA GLN A 165 12.27 -27.85 2.64
C GLN A 165 10.91 -28.22 2.01
N VAL A 166 10.06 -27.21 1.78
CA VAL A 166 8.74 -27.37 1.17
C VAL A 166 8.58 -26.48 -0.07
N PRO A 167 7.60 -26.75 -0.96
CA PRO A 167 7.31 -25.84 -2.05
C PRO A 167 6.79 -24.47 -1.57
N PRO A 168 7.11 -23.35 -2.26
CA PRO A 168 6.62 -22.02 -1.89
C PRO A 168 5.10 -21.89 -1.79
N SER A 169 4.36 -22.71 -2.55
CA SER A 169 2.90 -22.79 -2.48
C SER A 169 2.38 -23.23 -1.10
N HIS A 170 3.12 -24.09 -0.40
CA HIS A 170 2.74 -24.60 0.91
C HIS A 170 2.85 -23.52 1.97
N VAL A 171 3.94 -22.74 1.94
CA VAL A 171 4.15 -21.61 2.85
C VAL A 171 3.02 -20.57 2.73
N GLY A 172 2.64 -20.23 1.50
CA GLY A 172 1.50 -19.34 1.25
C GLY A 172 0.17 -19.87 1.79
N ALA A 173 -0.09 -21.17 1.62
CA ALA A 173 -1.27 -21.83 2.17
C ALA A 173 -1.26 -21.87 3.70
N TRP A 174 -0.11 -22.14 4.34
CA TRP A 174 0.04 -22.14 5.80
C TRP A 174 -0.25 -20.77 6.38
N ILE A 175 0.36 -19.71 5.82
CA ILE A 175 0.11 -18.32 6.24
C ILE A 175 -1.37 -17.98 6.12
N SER A 176 -2.00 -18.31 4.97
CA SER A 176 -3.40 -17.96 4.73
C SER A 176 -4.35 -18.63 5.73
N ARG A 177 -4.13 -19.93 5.98
CA ARG A 177 -4.94 -20.72 6.92
C ARG A 177 -4.73 -20.30 8.38
N SER A 178 -3.53 -19.82 8.70
CA SER A 178 -3.21 -19.34 10.05
C SER A 178 -3.79 -17.96 10.30
N LEU A 179 -3.76 -17.07 9.30
CA LEU A 179 -4.38 -15.76 9.37
C LEU A 179 -5.91 -15.86 9.51
N GLU A 180 -6.53 -16.82 8.83
CA GLU A 180 -7.96 -17.12 9.01
C GLU A 180 -8.28 -17.55 10.44
N LYS A 181 -7.42 -18.37 11.07
CA LYS A 181 -7.59 -18.76 12.47
C LYS A 181 -7.41 -17.59 13.43
N LEU A 182 -6.33 -16.82 13.28
CA LEU A 182 -6.05 -15.63 14.10
C LEU A 182 -7.20 -14.61 14.04
N ARG A 183 -7.81 -14.40 12.86
CA ARG A 183 -8.94 -13.49 12.69
C ARG A 183 -10.23 -13.96 13.38
N ASN A 184 -10.35 -15.26 13.64
CA ASN A 184 -11.50 -15.87 14.29
C ASN A 184 -11.23 -16.19 15.77
N ASP A 185 -10.03 -15.86 16.28
CA ASP A 185 -9.62 -16.12 17.64
C ASP A 185 -9.85 -14.87 18.51
N PRO A 186 -10.83 -14.89 19.44
CA PRO A 186 -11.13 -13.74 20.28
C PRO A 186 -9.97 -13.38 21.20
N ASP A 187 -9.18 -14.34 21.68
CA ASP A 187 -8.06 -14.10 22.58
C ASP A 187 -6.92 -13.36 21.84
N PHE A 188 -6.72 -13.69 20.56
CA PHE A 188 -5.79 -12.95 19.70
C PHE A 188 -6.28 -11.53 19.40
N LEU A 189 -7.58 -11.35 19.12
CA LEU A 189 -8.16 -10.04 18.84
C LEU A 189 -8.14 -9.11 20.06
N THR A 190 -8.26 -9.65 21.29
CA THR A 190 -8.14 -8.84 22.51
C THR A 190 -6.73 -8.30 22.73
N CYS A 191 -5.69 -8.94 22.17
CA CYS A 191 -4.32 -8.45 22.24
C CYS A 191 -4.00 -7.37 21.18
N LEU A 192 -4.94 -7.07 20.28
CA LEU A 192 -4.81 -6.02 19.23
C LEU A 192 -5.52 -4.70 19.60
N LEU A 193 -6.25 -4.66 20.72
CA LEU A 193 -7.02 -3.51 21.24
C LEU A 193 -6.31 -2.87 22.44
#